data_AF-A0A968TYD8-F1
#
_entry.id   AF-A0A968TYD8-F1
#
_cell.length_a   1.000
_cell.length_b   1.000
_cell.length_c   1.000
_cell.angle_alpha   90.00
_cell.angle_beta   90.00
_cell.angle_gamma   90.00
#
_symmetry.space_group_name_H-M   'P 1'
#
loop_
_entity.id
_entity.type
_entity.pdbx_description
1 polymer ?
#
loop_
_entity_poly.entity_id
_entity_poly.type
_entity_poly.pdbx_seq_one_letter_code
_entity_poly.pdbx_strand_id
1 'polypeptide(L)'
;MAKIVPLIALPIWARHSPRPRWFAAVVLTLLLIAAAPVVLTTGGIPPGLVTYGISWEFNGPLYEPAWRLLDTVGLSQAVKDGLDDLKQITGRHELWNRFYPFVYPQLLAKLLLGGVFLALWWRALRSAGVITGSGRTFEAFLLCTATLYPWYLLWVLPWAALARHRAWLALQALVQLAYLPKLSGAPLFPWIFVSIWLPFFLLLGWSRWSTD
;
A
#
# COMPACT_ATOMS: atom_id res chain seq x y z
N MET A 1 4.74 8.65 -0.66
CA MET A 1 3.49 8.53 0.10
C MET A 1 3.57 8.62 1.62
N ALA A 2 4.75 8.66 2.27
CA ALA A 2 4.84 8.77 3.75
C ALA A 2 3.86 9.77 4.37
N LYS A 3 3.62 10.91 3.72
CA LYS A 3 2.76 11.98 4.24
C LYS A 3 1.26 11.66 4.25
N ILE A 4 0.79 10.74 3.40
CA ILE A 4 -0.64 10.39 3.30
C ILE A 4 -0.99 9.06 3.98
N VAL A 5 0.01 8.26 4.37
CA VAL A 5 -0.20 6.99 5.09
C VAL A 5 -1.04 7.17 6.36
N PRO A 6 -0.92 8.25 7.16
CA PRO A 6 -1.81 8.43 8.31
C PRO A 6 -3.30 8.53 7.95
N LEU A 7 -3.62 8.98 6.73
CA LEU A 7 -5.00 9.24 6.32
C LEU A 7 -5.85 7.97 6.26
N ILE A 8 -5.23 6.82 5.93
CA ILE A 8 -5.95 5.54 5.89
C ILE A 8 -6.40 5.05 7.28
N ALA A 9 -5.79 5.55 8.35
CA ALA A 9 -6.15 5.20 9.73
C ALA A 9 -7.20 6.15 10.33
N LEU A 10 -7.51 7.28 9.67
CA LEU A 10 -8.46 8.27 10.18
C LEU A 10 -9.83 7.69 10.54
N PRO A 11 -10.43 6.76 9.76
CA PRO A 11 -11.74 6.22 10.15
C PRO A 11 -11.70 5.41 11.45
N ILE A 12 -10.57 4.74 11.74
CA ILE A 12 -10.37 4.02 13.00
C ILE A 12 -10.23 5.02 14.14
N TRP A 13 -9.41 6.06 13.97
CA TRP A 13 -9.20 7.08 15.00
C TRP A 13 -10.48 7.87 15.27
N ALA A 14 -11.25 8.19 14.23
CA ALA A 14 -12.56 8.81 14.37
C ALA A 14 -13.51 7.92 15.18
N ARG A 15 -13.62 6.63 14.83
CA ARG A 15 -14.49 5.66 15.52
C ARG A 15 -14.16 5.50 17.01
N HIS A 16 -12.87 5.56 17.37
CA HIS A 16 -12.41 5.44 18.76
C HIS A 16 -12.28 6.78 19.50
N SER A 17 -12.59 7.89 18.84
CA SER A 17 -12.64 9.20 19.49
C SER A 17 -13.89 9.34 20.35
N PRO A 18 -13.84 10.04 21.50
CA PRO A 18 -15.03 10.35 22.30
C PRO A 18 -16.13 11.09 21.52
N ARG A 19 -15.74 11.84 20.47
CA ARG A 19 -16.66 12.62 19.63
C ARG A 19 -16.36 12.33 18.14
N PRO A 20 -16.80 11.19 17.59
CA PRO A 20 -16.38 10.71 16.28
C PRO A 20 -16.68 11.69 15.14
N ARG A 21 -17.90 12.27 15.14
CA ARG A 21 -18.33 13.25 14.12
C ARG A 21 -17.52 14.54 14.17
N TRP A 22 -17.26 15.04 15.38
CA TRP A 22 -16.48 16.26 15.58
C TRP A 22 -15.03 16.05 15.16
N PHE A 23 -14.42 14.94 15.58
CA PHE A 23 -13.08 14.57 15.15
C PHE A 23 -12.97 14.51 13.63
N ALA A 24 -13.90 13.81 12.97
CA ALA A 24 -13.93 13.73 11.51
C ALA A 24 -14.07 15.11 10.86
N ALA A 25 -14.99 15.96 11.37
CA ALA A 25 -15.20 17.31 10.85
C ALA A 25 -13.96 18.20 10.98
N VAL A 26 -13.28 18.17 12.13
CA VAL A 26 -12.04 18.93 12.37
C VAL A 26 -10.94 18.45 11.43
N VAL A 27 -10.71 17.14 11.36
CA VAL A 27 -9.65 16.58 10.50
C VAL A 27 -9.93 16.88 9.04
N LEU A 28 -11.16 16.68 8.56
CA LEU A 28 -11.53 16.98 7.17
C LEU A 28 -11.34 18.47 6.87
N THR A 29 -11.76 19.36 7.76
CA THR A 29 -11.55 20.81 7.61
C THR A 29 -10.07 21.15 7.50
N LEU A 30 -9.23 20.60 8.38
CA LEU A 30 -7.78 20.84 8.34
C LEU A 30 -7.13 20.30 7.06
N LEU A 31 -7.54 19.11 6.60
CA LEU A 31 -7.04 18.54 5.35
C LEU A 31 -7.46 19.36 4.13
N LEU A 32 -8.70 19.86 4.11
CA LEU A 32 -9.19 20.73 3.04
C LEU A 32 -8.43 22.05 3.00
N ILE A 33 -8.21 22.69 4.16
CA ILE A 33 -7.42 23.92 4.27
C ILE A 33 -5.99 23.68 3.77
N ALA A 34 -5.36 22.58 4.19
CA ALA A 34 -4.00 22.23 3.76
C ALA A 34 -3.90 21.89 2.27
N ALA A 35 -4.93 21.27 1.69
CA ALA A 35 -4.97 20.87 0.29
C ALA A 35 -5.37 22.01 -0.66
N ALA A 36 -6.11 23.02 -0.18
CA ALA A 36 -6.68 24.07 -1.02
C ALA A 36 -5.63 24.79 -1.90
N PRO A 37 -4.47 25.26 -1.39
CA PRO A 37 -3.48 25.92 -2.25
C PRO A 37 -2.96 25.02 -3.37
N VAL A 38 -2.79 23.73 -3.09
CA VAL A 38 -2.30 22.75 -4.06
C VAL A 38 -3.35 22.49 -5.15
N VAL A 39 -4.62 22.32 -4.76
CA VAL A 39 -5.71 22.10 -5.72
C VAL A 39 -5.93 23.33 -6.60
N LEU A 40 -5.91 24.53 -6.00
CA LEU A 40 -6.10 25.78 -6.74
C LEU A 40 -4.97 26.05 -7.75
N THR A 41 -3.72 25.69 -7.40
CA THR A 41 -2.56 25.88 -8.28
C THR A 41 -2.44 24.83 -9.37
N THR A 42 -2.83 23.58 -9.09
CA THR A 42 -2.70 22.47 -10.04
C THR A 42 -3.94 22.25 -10.92
N GLY A 43 -5.08 22.89 -10.58
CA GLY A 43 -6.33 22.71 -11.31
C GLY A 43 -6.95 21.31 -11.15
N GLY A 44 -6.53 20.53 -10.14
CA GLY A 44 -7.03 19.17 -9.93
C GLY A 44 -6.07 18.27 -9.16
N ILE A 45 -5.85 17.05 -9.67
CA ILE A 45 -4.93 16.09 -9.07
C ILE A 45 -3.50 16.52 -9.41
N PRO A 46 -2.63 16.74 -8.40
CA PRO A 46 -1.23 17.07 -8.65
C PRO A 46 -0.55 16.03 -9.55
N PRO A 47 0.11 16.45 -10.65
CA PRO A 47 0.79 15.53 -11.57
C PRO A 47 1.77 14.59 -10.87
N GLY A 48 2.45 15.08 -9.82
CA GLY A 48 3.36 14.28 -9.01
C GLY A 48 2.71 13.07 -8.32
N LEU A 49 1.41 13.11 -7.99
CA LEU A 49 0.69 11.95 -7.46
C LEU A 49 0.46 10.88 -8.53
N VAL A 50 0.21 11.30 -9.77
CA VAL A 50 0.04 10.40 -10.92
C VAL A 50 1.36 9.72 -11.25
N THR A 51 2.45 10.51 -11.42
CA THR A 51 3.80 9.97 -11.61
C THR A 51 4.19 9.04 -10.47
N TYR A 52 3.82 9.37 -9.24
CA TYR A 52 4.06 8.48 -8.11
C TYR A 52 3.33 7.14 -8.25
N GLY A 53 2.01 7.16 -8.45
CA GLY A 53 1.23 5.92 -8.52
C GLY A 53 1.65 4.99 -9.66
N ILE A 54 2.06 5.57 -10.78
CA ILE A 54 2.48 4.82 -11.97
C ILE A 54 3.91 4.31 -11.81
N SER A 55 4.85 5.16 -11.39
CA SER A 55 6.29 4.89 -11.54
C SER A 55 7.00 4.49 -10.26
N TRP A 56 6.40 4.68 -9.08
CA TRP A 56 7.10 4.37 -7.83
C TRP A 56 6.88 2.93 -7.41
N GLU A 57 7.96 2.17 -7.51
CA GLU A 57 8.03 0.76 -7.17
C GLU A 57 9.35 0.53 -6.45
N PHE A 58 9.29 0.09 -5.20
CA PHE A 58 10.50 -0.14 -4.42
C PHE A 58 10.22 -1.08 -3.24
N ASN A 59 10.85 -2.26 -3.25
CA ASN A 59 10.88 -3.17 -2.10
C ASN A 59 9.48 -3.55 -1.55
N GLY A 60 8.46 -3.58 -2.40
CA GLY A 60 7.12 -4.02 -2.01
C GLY A 60 7.10 -5.53 -1.79
N PRO A 61 6.78 -6.04 -0.58
CA PRO A 61 6.96 -7.45 -0.24
C PRO A 61 6.12 -8.40 -1.06
N LEU A 62 4.87 -8.02 -1.33
CA LEU A 62 3.93 -8.81 -2.10
C LEU A 62 3.84 -8.35 -3.56
N TYR A 63 4.25 -7.11 -3.84
CA TYR A 63 4.13 -6.51 -5.16
C TYR A 63 4.96 -7.22 -6.21
N GLU A 64 6.25 -7.42 -5.95
CA GLU A 64 7.13 -8.07 -6.91
C GLU A 64 6.75 -9.53 -7.20
N PRO A 65 6.51 -10.39 -6.19
CA PRO A 65 5.99 -11.73 -6.42
C PRO A 65 4.65 -11.72 -7.16
N ALA A 66 3.74 -10.79 -6.84
CA ALA A 66 2.43 -10.73 -7.48
C ALA A 66 2.54 -10.43 -8.98
N TRP A 67 3.25 -9.38 -9.41
CA TRP A 67 3.30 -9.08 -10.84
C TRP A 67 4.05 -10.16 -11.63
N ARG A 68 5.09 -10.78 -11.07
CA ARG A 68 5.79 -11.91 -11.70
C ARG A 68 4.86 -13.12 -11.86
N LEU A 69 4.05 -13.41 -10.84
CA LEU A 69 3.05 -14.47 -10.92
C LEU A 69 1.99 -14.17 -12.00
N LEU A 70 1.46 -12.93 -12.02
CA LEU A 70 0.48 -12.51 -13.02
C LEU A 70 1.03 -12.57 -14.46
N ASP A 71 2.31 -12.23 -14.64
CA ASP A 71 3.02 -12.36 -15.91
C ASP A 71 3.16 -13.84 -16.32
N THR A 72 3.59 -14.69 -15.37
CA THR A 72 3.77 -16.13 -15.60
C THR A 72 2.47 -16.83 -16.01
N VAL A 73 1.34 -16.47 -15.41
CA VAL A 73 0.03 -17.04 -15.76
C VAL A 73 -0.60 -16.38 -16.98
N GLY A 74 0.07 -15.42 -17.61
CA GLY A 74 -0.43 -14.73 -18.80
C GLY A 74 -1.68 -13.89 -18.57
N LEU A 75 -1.92 -13.39 -17.35
CA LEU A 75 -3.16 -12.66 -17.03
C LEU A 75 -3.33 -11.42 -17.91
N SER A 76 -2.24 -10.71 -18.23
CA SER A 76 -2.30 -9.54 -19.12
C SER A 76 -2.75 -9.92 -20.53
N GLN A 77 -2.40 -11.11 -21.03
CA GLN A 77 -2.89 -11.57 -22.32
C GLN A 77 -4.38 -11.90 -22.25
N ALA A 78 -4.80 -12.67 -21.24
CA ALA A 78 -6.20 -13.01 -21.05
C ALA A 78 -7.12 -11.77 -20.93
N VAL A 79 -6.66 -10.71 -20.24
CA VAL A 79 -7.39 -9.45 -20.16
C VAL A 79 -7.45 -8.73 -21.52
N LYS A 80 -6.38 -8.75 -22.33
CA LYS A 80 -6.39 -8.19 -23.68
C LYS A 80 -7.34 -8.94 -24.60
N ASP A 81 -7.35 -10.27 -24.54
CA ASP A 81 -8.26 -11.10 -25.33
C ASP A 81 -9.72 -10.77 -24.98
N GLY A 82 -10.04 -10.64 -23.68
CA GLY A 82 -11.37 -10.20 -23.25
C GLY A 82 -11.74 -8.78 -23.68
N LEU A 83 -10.77 -7.85 -23.77
CA LEU A 83 -11.02 -6.53 -24.36
C LEU A 83 -11.29 -6.62 -25.86
N ASP A 84 -10.63 -7.52 -26.59
CA ASP A 84 -10.91 -7.74 -28.01
C ASP A 84 -12.30 -8.35 -28.24
N ASP A 85 -12.74 -9.27 -27.38
CA ASP A 85 -14.11 -9.79 -27.41
C ASP A 85 -15.13 -8.66 -27.18
N LEU A 86 -14.90 -7.81 -26.18
CA LEU A 86 -15.76 -6.66 -25.90
C LEU A 86 -15.80 -5.65 -27.06
N LYS A 87 -14.69 -5.46 -27.78
CA LYS A 87 -14.69 -4.63 -29.01
C LYS A 87 -15.62 -5.21 -30.05
N GLN A 88 -15.54 -6.51 -30.31
CA GLN A 88 -16.36 -7.18 -31.32
C GLN A 88 -17.84 -7.13 -30.95
N ILE A 89 -18.18 -7.38 -29.67
CA ILE A 89 -19.56 -7.39 -29.20
C ILE A 89 -20.19 -5.99 -29.23
N THR A 90 -19.44 -4.96 -28.82
CA THR A 90 -20.01 -3.61 -28.66
C THR A 90 -19.82 -2.70 -29.87
N GLY A 91 -18.93 -3.04 -30.80
CA GLY A 91 -18.52 -2.18 -31.91
C GLY A 91 -17.76 -0.90 -31.50
N ARG A 92 -17.43 -0.72 -30.22
CA ARG A 92 -16.83 0.51 -29.67
C ARG A 92 -15.30 0.43 -29.57
N HIS A 93 -14.62 0.26 -30.70
CA HIS A 93 -13.16 0.08 -30.74
C HIS A 93 -12.38 1.19 -30.02
N GLU A 94 -12.72 2.46 -30.29
CA GLU A 94 -12.05 3.62 -29.68
C GLU A 94 -12.17 3.67 -28.16
N LEU A 95 -13.30 3.22 -27.61
CA LEU A 95 -13.51 3.19 -26.17
C LEU A 95 -12.59 2.16 -25.51
N TRP A 96 -12.54 0.95 -26.07
CA TRP A 96 -11.79 -0.16 -25.48
C TRP A 96 -10.29 -0.06 -25.71
N ASN A 97 -9.85 0.51 -26.84
CA ASN A 97 -8.44 0.76 -27.13
C ASN A 97 -7.77 1.67 -26.08
N ARG A 98 -8.53 2.55 -25.41
CA ARG A 98 -8.02 3.38 -24.30
C ARG A 98 -7.50 2.57 -23.12
N PHE A 99 -7.94 1.34 -22.93
CA PHE A 99 -7.53 0.51 -21.81
C PHE A 99 -6.25 -0.29 -22.06
N TYR A 100 -5.88 -0.56 -23.32
CA TYR A 100 -4.72 -1.38 -23.67
C TYR A 100 -3.39 -0.92 -23.04
N PRO A 101 -3.07 0.39 -23.01
CA PRO A 101 -1.85 0.86 -22.36
C PRO A 101 -1.76 0.55 -20.86
N PHE A 102 -2.91 0.24 -20.23
CA PHE A 102 -3.01 -0.08 -18.81
C PHE A 102 -2.99 -1.60 -18.55
N VAL A 103 -3.03 -2.44 -19.57
CA VAL A 103 -3.02 -3.91 -19.40
C VAL A 103 -1.58 -4.44 -19.41
N TYR A 104 -0.89 -4.26 -18.29
CA TYR A 104 0.44 -4.80 -18.04
C TYR A 104 0.55 -5.37 -16.61
N PRO A 105 1.41 -6.38 -16.36
CA PRO A 105 1.39 -7.16 -15.12
C PRO A 105 1.54 -6.32 -13.85
N GLN A 106 2.39 -5.29 -13.90
CA GLN A 106 2.67 -4.38 -12.78
C GLN A 106 1.41 -3.60 -12.36
N LEU A 107 0.65 -3.03 -13.30
CA LEU A 107 -0.59 -2.34 -12.94
C LEU A 107 -1.65 -3.31 -12.44
N LEU A 108 -1.77 -4.49 -13.06
CA LEU A 108 -2.69 -5.52 -12.60
C LEU A 108 -2.37 -5.97 -11.17
N ALA A 109 -1.08 -6.09 -10.81
CA ALA A 109 -0.66 -6.39 -9.45
C ALA A 109 -1.01 -5.26 -8.47
N LYS A 110 -0.84 -3.98 -8.86
CA LYS A 110 -1.28 -2.83 -8.05
C LYS A 110 -2.78 -2.84 -7.82
N LEU A 111 -3.57 -3.16 -8.84
CA LEU A 111 -5.03 -3.27 -8.73
C LEU A 111 -5.45 -4.44 -7.82
N LEU A 112 -4.83 -5.61 -8.01
CA LEU A 112 -5.06 -6.80 -7.18
C LEU A 112 -4.74 -6.52 -5.71
N LEU A 113 -3.53 -6.02 -5.42
CA LEU A 113 -3.12 -5.69 -4.06
C LEU A 113 -3.92 -4.53 -3.48
N GLY A 114 -4.35 -3.57 -4.30
CA GLY A 114 -5.31 -2.54 -3.91
C GLY A 114 -6.64 -3.14 -3.44
N GLY A 115 -7.16 -4.13 -4.16
CA GLY A 115 -8.35 -4.88 -3.75
C GLY A 115 -8.15 -5.65 -2.45
N VAL A 116 -7.02 -6.36 -2.30
CA VAL A 116 -6.67 -7.07 -1.06
C VAL A 116 -6.54 -6.09 0.12
N PHE A 117 -5.86 -4.96 -0.09
CA PHE A 117 -5.76 -3.90 0.90
C PHE A 117 -7.14 -3.41 1.34
N LEU A 118 -8.04 -3.09 0.41
CA LEU A 118 -9.38 -2.61 0.74
C LEU A 118 -10.16 -3.64 1.57
N ALA A 119 -10.05 -4.93 1.24
CA ALA A 119 -10.68 -6.00 2.01
C ALA A 119 -10.12 -6.11 3.45
N LEU A 120 -8.79 -6.08 3.59
CA LEU A 120 -8.11 -6.12 4.89
C LEU A 120 -8.38 -4.87 5.73
N TRP A 121 -8.36 -3.70 5.09
CA TRP A 121 -8.68 -2.42 5.70
C TRP A 121 -10.11 -2.39 6.20
N TRP A 122 -11.08 -2.81 5.38
CA TRP A 122 -12.48 -2.93 5.78
C TRP A 122 -12.66 -3.84 7.00
N ARG A 123 -11.94 -4.98 7.03
CA ARG A 123 -11.89 -5.84 8.21
C ARG A 123 -11.25 -5.14 9.42
N ALA A 124 -10.18 -4.37 9.21
CA ALA A 124 -9.53 -3.60 10.27
C ALA A 124 -10.45 -2.54 10.88
N LEU A 125 -11.34 -1.92 10.09
CA LEU A 125 -12.36 -0.97 10.57
C LEU A 125 -13.33 -1.59 11.59
N ARG A 126 -13.45 -2.92 11.63
CA ARG A 126 -14.29 -3.66 12.59
C ARG A 126 -13.57 -4.02 13.89
N SER A 127 -12.31 -3.63 14.05
CA SER A 127 -11.53 -3.94 15.26
C SER A 127 -12.10 -3.22 16.49
N ALA A 128 -12.01 -3.86 17.66
CA ALA A 128 -12.55 -3.33 18.91
C ALA A 128 -11.66 -2.26 19.58
N GLY A 129 -10.35 -2.24 19.27
CA GLY A 129 -9.39 -1.34 19.88
C GLY A 129 -8.62 -0.51 18.85
N VAL A 130 -8.27 0.73 19.21
CA VAL A 130 -7.53 1.66 18.36
C VAL A 130 -6.14 1.14 17.99
N ILE A 131 -5.46 0.43 18.90
CA ILE A 131 -4.14 -0.14 18.66
C ILE A 131 -4.23 -1.26 17.64
N THR A 132 -5.12 -2.25 17.88
CA THR A 132 -5.34 -3.37 16.94
C THR A 132 -5.82 -2.89 15.57
N GLY A 133 -6.76 -1.94 15.53
CA GLY A 133 -7.28 -1.38 14.29
C GLY A 133 -6.19 -0.64 13.50
N SER A 134 -5.45 0.27 14.15
CA SER A 134 -4.38 1.03 13.49
C SER A 134 -3.27 0.11 13.00
N GLY A 135 -2.82 -0.82 13.84
CA GLY A 135 -1.79 -1.80 13.50
C GLY A 135 -2.16 -2.62 12.26
N ARG A 136 -3.38 -3.19 12.23
CA ARG A 136 -3.89 -3.94 11.06
C ARG A 136 -4.02 -3.09 9.80
N THR A 137 -4.42 -1.82 9.93
CA THR A 137 -4.52 -0.91 8.79
C THR A 137 -3.16 -0.59 8.19
N PHE A 138 -2.17 -0.28 9.02
CA PHE A 138 -0.82 -0.03 8.54
C PHE A 138 -0.18 -1.31 8.00
N GLU A 139 -0.40 -2.45 8.64
CA GLU A 139 0.04 -3.75 8.14
C GLU A 139 -0.52 -4.04 6.74
N ALA A 140 -1.84 -3.94 6.58
CA ALA A 140 -2.48 -4.17 5.28
C ALA A 140 -1.90 -3.25 4.20
N PHE A 141 -1.74 -1.96 4.52
CA PHE A 141 -1.20 -0.98 3.57
C PHE A 141 0.26 -1.27 3.20
N LEU A 142 1.12 -1.51 4.19
CA LEU A 142 2.55 -1.71 3.99
C LEU A 142 2.87 -3.06 3.33
N LEU A 143 2.02 -4.07 3.47
CA LEU A 143 2.15 -5.33 2.74
C LEU A 143 1.65 -5.24 1.29
N CYS A 144 0.59 -4.45 1.05
CA CYS A 144 -0.04 -4.34 -0.26
C CYS A 144 0.52 -3.19 -1.11
N THR A 145 1.39 -2.34 -0.58
CA THR A 145 2.01 -1.25 -1.34
C THR A 145 3.08 -1.77 -2.30
N ALA A 146 3.14 -1.20 -3.50
CA ALA A 146 4.24 -1.41 -4.45
C ALA A 146 5.55 -0.75 -4.01
N THR A 147 5.47 0.15 -3.02
CA THR A 147 6.60 0.93 -2.52
C THR A 147 6.65 0.90 -1.00
N LEU A 148 7.71 0.31 -0.46
CA LEU A 148 8.03 0.32 0.96
C LEU A 148 9.45 0.85 1.19
N TYR A 149 9.55 2.12 1.57
CA TYR A 149 10.80 2.66 2.11
C TYR A 149 10.88 2.42 3.61
N PRO A 150 12.10 2.26 4.17
CA PRO A 150 12.32 2.13 5.61
C PRO A 150 11.59 3.15 6.47
N TRP A 151 11.52 4.42 6.04
CA TRP A 151 10.83 5.46 6.80
C TRP A 151 9.30 5.36 6.78
N TYR A 152 8.69 4.54 5.92
CA TYR A 152 7.24 4.28 5.96
C TYR A 152 6.87 3.44 7.19
N LEU A 153 7.81 2.64 7.70
CA LEU A 153 7.60 1.83 8.90
C LEU A 153 7.47 2.67 10.18
N LEU A 154 7.89 3.94 10.16
CA LEU A 154 7.68 4.86 11.29
C LEU A 154 6.19 4.99 11.66
N TRP A 155 5.28 4.77 10.71
CA TRP A 155 3.84 4.84 10.97
C TRP A 155 3.28 3.60 11.69
N VAL A 156 3.89 2.43 11.49
CA VAL A 156 3.47 1.20 12.18
C VAL A 156 4.17 1.03 13.53
N LEU A 157 5.37 1.63 13.70
CA LEU A 157 6.24 1.41 14.85
C LEU A 157 5.61 1.70 16.22
N PRO A 158 4.88 2.82 16.45
CA PRO A 158 4.26 3.08 17.74
C PRO A 158 3.26 1.98 18.13
N TRP A 159 2.46 1.52 17.16
CA TRP A 159 1.49 0.47 17.37
C TRP A 159 2.16 -0.88 17.59
N ALA A 160 3.22 -1.18 16.84
CA ALA A 160 4.01 -2.40 16.99
C ALA A 160 4.67 -2.46 18.37
N ALA A 161 5.18 -1.34 18.89
CA ALA A 161 5.73 -1.26 20.24
C ALA A 161 4.66 -1.50 21.31
N LEU A 162 3.51 -0.82 21.21
CA LEU A 162 2.39 -0.99 22.15
C LEU A 162 1.83 -2.41 22.16
N ALA A 163 1.72 -3.04 20.98
CA ALA A 163 1.23 -4.40 20.83
C ALA A 163 2.33 -5.49 20.96
N ARG A 164 3.57 -5.10 21.28
CA ARG A 164 4.75 -5.99 21.32
C ARG A 164 4.88 -6.87 20.06
N HIS A 165 4.55 -6.31 18.90
CA HIS A 165 4.42 -7.04 17.64
C HIS A 165 5.79 -7.36 17.03
N ARG A 166 6.32 -8.54 17.39
CA ARG A 166 7.69 -8.99 17.07
C ARG A 166 8.05 -8.87 15.59
N ALA A 167 7.16 -9.27 14.68
CA ALA A 167 7.44 -9.21 13.25
C ALA A 167 7.76 -7.79 12.77
N TRP A 168 6.91 -6.81 13.07
CA TRP A 168 7.09 -5.41 12.68
C TRP A 168 8.30 -4.76 13.36
N LEU A 169 8.58 -5.10 14.61
CA LEU A 169 9.79 -4.66 15.31
C LEU A 169 11.06 -5.22 14.66
N ALA A 170 11.06 -6.51 14.29
CA ALA A 170 12.17 -7.12 13.57
C ALA A 170 12.35 -6.53 12.17
N LEU A 171 11.26 -6.30 11.43
CA LEU A 171 11.30 -5.67 10.12
C LEU A 171 11.89 -4.25 10.20
N GLN A 172 11.53 -3.46 11.22
CA GLN A 172 12.11 -2.14 11.43
C GLN A 172 13.64 -2.16 11.58
N ALA A 173 14.17 -3.17 12.27
CA ALA A 173 15.61 -3.36 12.43
C ALA A 173 16.26 -3.82 11.11
N LEU A 174 15.65 -4.80 10.43
CA LEU A 174 16.21 -5.43 9.23
C LEU A 174 16.10 -4.56 7.98
N VAL A 175 15.07 -3.74 7.85
CA VAL A 175 14.80 -2.97 6.61
C VAL A 175 15.95 -2.01 6.26
N GLN A 176 16.80 -1.64 7.22
CA GLN A 176 17.98 -0.80 6.99
C GLN A 176 18.98 -1.47 6.02
N LEU A 177 18.97 -2.81 5.92
CA LEU A 177 19.76 -3.56 4.95
C LEU A 177 19.41 -3.19 3.50
N ALA A 178 18.22 -2.63 3.24
CA ALA A 178 17.83 -2.14 1.91
C ALA A 178 18.70 -0.97 1.42
N TYR A 179 19.40 -0.26 2.32
CA TYR A 179 20.35 0.78 1.96
C TYR A 179 21.77 0.29 1.71
N LEU A 180 22.09 -0.97 2.06
CA LEU A 180 23.44 -1.52 1.89
C LEU A 180 23.96 -1.36 0.45
N PRO A 181 23.19 -1.64 -0.62
CA PRO A 181 23.66 -1.43 -1.99
C PRO A 181 24.04 0.02 -2.27
N LYS A 182 23.23 0.97 -1.77
CA LYS A 182 23.47 2.41 -1.94
C LYS A 182 24.70 2.89 -1.16
N LEU A 183 24.92 2.35 0.04
CA LEU A 183 26.04 2.72 0.89
C LEU A 183 27.36 2.10 0.43
N SER A 184 27.31 0.89 -0.11
CA SER A 184 28.51 0.15 -0.55
C SER A 184 28.85 0.33 -2.04
N GLY A 185 27.93 0.87 -2.84
CA GLY A 185 28.03 0.89 -4.30
C GLY A 185 27.83 -0.49 -4.95
N ALA A 186 27.49 -1.51 -4.17
CA ALA A 186 27.24 -2.86 -4.66
C ALA A 186 25.87 -2.97 -5.34
N PRO A 187 25.68 -3.94 -6.26
CA PRO A 187 24.36 -4.22 -6.82
C PRO A 187 23.37 -4.70 -5.75
N LEU A 188 22.08 -4.54 -6.00
CA LEU A 188 21.03 -5.10 -5.15
C LEU A 188 21.03 -6.62 -5.27
N PHE A 189 21.60 -7.31 -4.29
CA PHE A 189 21.59 -8.77 -4.28
C PHE A 189 20.25 -9.33 -3.77
N PRO A 190 19.70 -10.41 -4.37
CA PRO A 190 18.45 -11.03 -3.93
C PRO A 190 18.43 -11.46 -2.46
N TRP A 191 19.58 -11.87 -1.93
CA TRP A 191 19.68 -12.29 -0.53
C TRP A 191 19.40 -11.13 0.45
N ILE A 192 19.61 -9.87 0.08
CA ILE A 192 19.25 -8.72 0.92
C ILE A 192 17.74 -8.69 1.13
N PHE A 193 16.98 -8.89 0.05
CA PHE A 193 15.52 -8.97 0.11
C PHE A 193 15.06 -10.13 0.99
N VAL A 194 15.66 -11.31 0.81
CA VAL A 194 15.36 -12.50 1.63
C VAL A 194 15.68 -12.26 3.11
N SER A 195 16.84 -11.68 3.43
CA SER A 195 17.26 -11.37 4.80
C SER A 195 16.34 -10.38 5.51
N ILE A 196 15.67 -9.50 4.76
CA ILE A 196 14.68 -8.57 5.31
C ILE A 196 13.34 -9.29 5.51
N TRP A 197 12.84 -9.97 4.48
CA TRP A 197 11.46 -10.42 4.42
C TRP A 197 11.21 -11.80 5.04
N LEU A 198 12.16 -12.72 4.93
CA LEU A 198 12.00 -14.08 5.48
C LEU A 198 11.82 -14.06 7.01
N PRO A 199 12.65 -13.37 7.81
CA PRO A 199 12.44 -13.31 9.27
C PRO A 199 11.12 -12.62 9.62
N PHE A 200 10.74 -11.58 8.86
CA PHE A 200 9.47 -10.90 9.05
C PHE A 200 8.28 -11.86 8.85
N PHE A 201 8.21 -12.59 7.74
CA PHE A 201 7.08 -13.48 7.46
C PHE A 201 7.01 -14.68 8.42
N LEU A 202 8.16 -15.22 8.83
CA LEU A 202 8.20 -16.27 9.86
C LEU A 202 7.61 -15.76 11.18
N LEU A 203 8.04 -14.58 11.64
CA LEU A 203 7.53 -13.98 12.87
C LEU A 203 6.08 -13.52 12.76
N LEU A 204 5.61 -13.14 11.56
CA LEU A 204 4.25 -12.67 11.32
C LEU A 204 3.22 -13.75 11.65
N GLY A 205 3.51 -15.02 11.33
CA GLY A 205 2.63 -16.15 11.63
C GLY A 205 2.35 -16.37 13.12
N TRP A 206 3.25 -15.90 14.00
CA TRP A 206 3.12 -16.01 15.46
C TRP A 206 2.83 -14.67 16.15
N SER A 207 2.87 -13.56 15.42
CA SER A 207 2.60 -12.24 15.97
C SER A 207 1.12 -11.90 15.86
N ARG A 208 0.58 -11.20 16.85
CA ARG A 208 -0.79 -10.71 16.82
C ARG A 208 -0.82 -9.27 17.30
N TRP A 209 -1.72 -8.50 16.71
CA TRP A 209 -2.09 -7.17 17.20
C TRP A 209 -2.94 -7.29 18.46
N SER A 210 -2.29 -7.40 19.62
CA SER A 210 -2.92 -7.51 20.95
C SER A 210 -2.17 -6.66 21.97
N THR A 211 -2.90 -6.07 22.93
CA THR A 211 -2.32 -5.45 24.13
C THR A 211 -2.38 -6.37 25.36
N ASP A 212 -3.11 -7.47 25.25
CA ASP A 212 -3.29 -8.49 26.28
C ASP A 212 -2.12 -9.47 26.31
#